data_AF-A0A7R9YUF5-F1
#
_entry.id   AF-A0A7R9YUF5-F1
#
_cell.length_a   1.000
_cell.length_b   1.000
_cell.length_c   1.000
_cell.angle_alpha   90.00
_cell.angle_beta   90.00
_cell.angle_gamma   90.00
#
_symmetry.space_group_name_H-M   'P 1'
#
loop_
_entity.id
_entity.type
_entity.pdbx_description
1 polymer ?
#
loop_
_entity_poly.entity_id
_entity_poly.type
_entity_poly.pdbx_seq_one_letter_code
_entity_poly.pdbx_strand_id
1 'polypeptide(L)'
;MAMAASMKLGKSQERIYSSGQLVQALRSGLSGVREQLGVLSILDGTASSWPGVNQALDDVEFLIDAAAHTTVKLEGDVAQAEAKYADAKSEVVTLKETLAMANTTCEELQAEGAARVAEVRQLTSKLDASTKEVAQQRQELWTLEKQRADLASELERYKQDNEFMEGEISTLRASVTEQLQQLTAYKEELAARKSDVAHLTEGNTELKKQNGGLKKHLDTNSALLRTTQAELDSTRSERAQLEKDAARLGDESARLAAELAKLQADVQRQREWSEVLKKVEGDKVREEQAAHLTSKVEFEKARSELDKRIAQLQAELEAKEQMAFSKTAEASSATKQVGIMNIQLRDLNKQISALQGELAATAKERDAAKAEALKAGQKAQAAHNALSKAHKERAEEVSAYKEQAHTDRAKMQAMYEEARKEAAVTKALSDGWARDLREAQRRLAEVEGELRTVKDAMTRRPSLNSQNAARGDAVDMALATEREREANERMEMVRQIAVLEQKNKDLSAQLSARELEMKKAKAEAQSHIKHLELQARSLQRECNESALEIQRLRGSGDRLPPLVNRVGNSLEDELQGLKRFMVSHNAADKAQMARARNGSRGNSPISSPTSTIGAQRLAPLPAERVSGMLTSSR
;
A
#
# COMPACT_ATOMS: atom_id res chain seq x y z
N MET A 1 90.52 -49.07 -109.16
CA MET A 1 90.33 -50.04 -110.26
C MET A 1 90.67 -49.34 -111.60
N ALA A 2 91.96 -49.27 -111.96
CA ALA A 2 92.40 -48.71 -113.23
C ALA A 2 93.63 -49.49 -113.72
N MET A 3 93.45 -50.17 -114.86
CA MET A 3 94.44 -50.93 -115.60
C MET A 3 95.62 -50.03 -116.00
N ALA A 4 96.79 -50.21 -115.37
CA ALA A 4 98.02 -49.64 -115.89
C ALA A 4 98.64 -50.64 -116.88
N ALA A 5 98.37 -50.40 -118.17
CA ALA A 5 98.96 -51.09 -119.29
C ALA A 5 100.49 -51.04 -119.20
N SER A 6 101.10 -52.17 -118.87
CA SER A 6 102.54 -52.40 -118.93
C SER A 6 102.93 -52.48 -120.41
N MET A 7 103.27 -51.34 -121.02
CA MET A 7 103.96 -51.31 -122.30
C MET A 7 105.37 -51.87 -122.08
N LYS A 8 105.51 -53.19 -122.21
CA LYS A 8 106.78 -53.85 -122.49
C LYS A 8 107.27 -53.29 -123.82
N LEU A 9 108.13 -52.25 -123.79
CA LEU A 9 109.00 -51.96 -124.92
C LEU A 9 109.74 -53.27 -125.22
N GLY A 10 109.44 -53.84 -126.38
CA GLY A 10 110.01 -55.09 -126.84
C GLY A 10 111.53 -55.01 -126.74
N LYS A 11 112.13 -56.03 -126.14
CA LYS A 11 113.57 -56.28 -126.23
C LYS A 11 113.89 -56.36 -127.72
N SER A 12 114.35 -55.26 -128.29
CA SER A 12 114.74 -55.16 -129.69
C SER A 12 115.83 -56.20 -129.91
N GLN A 13 115.50 -57.18 -130.75
CA GLN A 13 116.35 -58.18 -131.40
C GLN A 13 117.83 -58.14 -131.00
N GLU A 14 118.29 -59.24 -130.40
CA GLU A 14 119.71 -59.62 -130.28
C GLU A 14 120.49 -59.15 -131.51
N ARG A 15 121.14 -57.99 -131.39
CA ARG A 15 122.14 -57.59 -132.37
C ARG A 15 123.29 -58.57 -132.19
N ILE A 16 123.44 -59.48 -133.15
CA ILE A 16 124.46 -60.55 -133.18
C ILE A 16 125.87 -59.98 -132.97
N TYR A 17 126.06 -58.71 -133.31
CA TYR A 17 127.25 -57.94 -132.99
C TYR A 17 126.86 -56.72 -132.16
N SER A 18 127.52 -56.53 -131.01
CA SER A 18 127.46 -55.27 -130.27
C SER A 18 127.95 -54.13 -131.16
N SER A 19 127.49 -52.93 -130.88
CA SER A 19 127.87 -51.75 -131.65
C SER A 19 129.41 -51.55 -131.63
N GLY A 20 130.05 -51.82 -130.49
CA GLY A 20 131.50 -51.88 -130.34
C GLY A 20 132.15 -52.98 -131.19
N GLN A 21 131.52 -54.16 -131.29
CA GLN A 21 132.00 -55.23 -132.18
C GLN A 21 131.90 -54.84 -133.66
N LEU A 22 130.86 -54.12 -134.07
CA LEU A 22 130.72 -53.60 -135.43
C LEU A 22 131.79 -52.54 -135.74
N VAL A 23 132.04 -51.59 -134.83
CA VAL A 23 133.11 -50.59 -134.98
C VAL A 23 134.48 -51.27 -135.06
N GLN A 24 134.74 -52.26 -134.21
CA GLN A 24 136.01 -52.98 -134.19
C GLN A 24 136.22 -53.81 -135.46
N ALA A 25 135.16 -54.45 -135.97
CA ALA A 25 135.19 -55.16 -137.25
C ALA A 25 135.46 -54.20 -138.43
N LEU A 26 134.83 -53.02 -138.43
CA LEU A 26 135.06 -51.99 -139.44
C LEU A 26 136.50 -51.45 -139.39
N ARG A 27 137.04 -51.17 -138.18
CA ARG A 27 138.45 -50.75 -138.01
C ARG A 27 139.43 -51.83 -138.47
N SER A 28 139.17 -53.09 -138.12
CA SER A 28 140.00 -54.22 -138.55
C SER A 28 139.95 -54.42 -140.06
N GLY A 29 138.77 -54.31 -140.67
CA GLY A 29 138.61 -54.34 -142.12
C GLY A 29 139.36 -53.20 -142.81
N LEU A 30 139.25 -51.97 -142.30
CA LEU A 30 139.97 -50.81 -142.83
C LEU A 30 141.49 -50.99 -142.74
N SER A 31 141.99 -51.50 -141.62
CA SER A 31 143.42 -51.83 -141.44
C SER A 31 143.88 -52.85 -142.48
N GLY A 32 143.09 -53.90 -142.73
CA GLY A 32 143.37 -54.89 -143.77
C GLY A 32 143.42 -54.28 -145.17
N VAL A 33 142.52 -53.33 -145.48
CA VAL A 33 142.55 -52.59 -146.75
C VAL A 33 143.80 -51.70 -146.85
N ARG A 34 144.21 -51.03 -145.76
CA ARG A 34 145.42 -50.20 -145.70
C ARG A 34 146.69 -51.05 -145.91
N GLU A 35 146.76 -52.23 -145.32
CA GLU A 35 147.84 -53.20 -145.55
C GLU A 35 147.88 -53.70 -147.00
N GLN A 36 146.72 -54.06 -147.57
CA GLN A 36 146.63 -54.48 -148.97
C GLN A 36 147.08 -53.37 -149.94
N LEU A 37 146.70 -52.12 -149.67
CA LEU A 37 147.18 -50.95 -150.41
C LEU A 37 148.69 -50.72 -150.22
N GLY A 38 149.22 -50.95 -149.02
CA GLY A 38 150.66 -50.92 -148.76
C GLY A 38 151.42 -51.96 -149.59
N VAL A 39 150.91 -53.20 -149.66
CA VAL A 39 151.47 -54.28 -150.48
C VAL A 39 151.39 -53.94 -151.97
N LEU A 40 150.26 -53.39 -152.44
CA LEU A 40 150.11 -52.93 -153.81
C LEU A 40 151.11 -51.82 -154.16
N SER A 41 151.43 -50.92 -153.23
CA SER A 41 152.43 -49.87 -153.46
C SER A 41 153.85 -50.39 -153.66
N ILE A 42 154.16 -51.58 -153.12
CA ILE A 42 155.47 -52.24 -153.29
C ILE A 42 155.54 -52.94 -154.66
N LEU A 43 154.42 -53.52 -155.10
CA LEU A 43 154.33 -54.29 -156.36
C LEU A 43 154.21 -53.41 -157.60
N ASP A 44 153.50 -52.29 -157.49
CA ASP A 44 153.30 -51.32 -158.55
C ASP A 44 153.36 -49.94 -157.89
N GLY A 45 154.50 -49.24 -158.02
CA GLY A 45 154.78 -47.96 -157.36
C GLY A 45 153.78 -46.84 -157.65
N THR A 46 152.75 -47.11 -158.47
CA THR A 46 151.65 -46.19 -158.71
C THR A 46 150.52 -46.29 -157.68
N ALA A 47 150.30 -47.41 -156.98
CA ALA A 47 149.11 -47.61 -156.14
C ALA A 47 149.06 -46.70 -154.89
N SER A 48 150.20 -46.33 -154.31
CA SER A 48 150.29 -45.33 -153.23
C SER A 48 150.26 -43.88 -153.74
N SER A 49 150.42 -43.68 -155.05
CA SER A 49 150.39 -42.37 -155.69
C SER A 49 149.02 -42.00 -156.27
N TRP A 50 148.02 -42.90 -156.19
CA TRP A 50 146.66 -42.61 -156.65
C TRP A 50 146.09 -41.44 -155.85
N PRO A 51 145.91 -40.27 -156.49
CA PRO A 51 145.44 -39.09 -155.77
C PRO A 51 144.07 -39.40 -155.16
N GLY A 52 143.97 -39.29 -153.83
CA GLY A 52 142.72 -39.42 -153.09
C GLY A 52 142.46 -40.77 -152.41
N VAL A 53 143.24 -41.84 -152.62
CA VAL A 53 142.99 -43.13 -151.94
C VAL A 53 143.30 -43.06 -150.44
N ASN A 54 144.41 -42.42 -150.05
CA ASN A 54 144.70 -42.18 -148.63
C ASN A 54 143.64 -41.26 -148.01
N GLN A 55 143.18 -40.25 -148.74
CA GLN A 55 142.09 -39.39 -148.27
C GLN A 55 140.80 -40.18 -148.05
N ALA A 56 140.45 -41.09 -148.96
CA ALA A 56 139.26 -41.94 -148.80
C ALA A 56 139.39 -42.90 -147.61
N LEU A 57 140.58 -43.46 -147.36
CA LEU A 57 140.82 -44.29 -146.17
C LEU A 57 140.72 -43.48 -144.88
N ASP A 58 141.27 -42.27 -144.87
CA ASP A 58 141.20 -41.36 -143.72
C ASP A 58 139.77 -40.86 -143.51
N ASP A 59 139.01 -40.61 -144.58
CA ASP A 59 137.58 -40.25 -144.53
C ASP A 59 136.74 -41.42 -144.00
N VAL A 60 137.04 -42.66 -144.40
CA VAL A 60 136.35 -43.85 -143.86
C VAL A 60 136.75 -44.09 -142.40
N GLU A 61 138.01 -43.89 -142.03
CA GLU A 61 138.46 -43.94 -140.63
C GLU A 61 137.71 -42.88 -139.80
N PHE A 62 137.60 -41.66 -140.32
CA PHE A 62 136.84 -40.58 -139.72
C PHE A 62 135.35 -40.93 -139.59
N LEU A 63 134.74 -41.52 -140.61
CA LEU A 63 133.33 -41.95 -140.56
C LEU A 63 133.12 -43.09 -139.57
N ILE A 64 134.06 -44.03 -139.46
CA ILE A 64 134.02 -45.10 -138.45
C ILE A 64 134.15 -44.50 -137.06
N ASP A 65 135.04 -43.53 -136.86
CA ASP A 65 135.23 -42.85 -135.59
C ASP A 65 134.03 -41.96 -135.22
N ALA A 66 133.45 -41.26 -136.19
CA ALA A 66 132.20 -40.51 -136.03
C ALA A 66 131.02 -41.45 -135.73
N ALA A 67 130.95 -42.60 -136.40
CA ALA A 67 129.94 -43.63 -136.13
C ALA A 67 130.13 -44.24 -134.75
N ALA A 68 131.37 -44.51 -134.33
CA ALA A 68 131.69 -45.01 -132.99
C ALA A 68 131.33 -43.98 -131.93
N HIS A 69 131.69 -42.72 -132.13
CA HIS A 69 131.36 -41.65 -131.21
C HIS A 69 129.84 -41.45 -131.11
N THR A 70 129.12 -41.40 -132.24
CA THR A 70 127.66 -41.27 -132.22
C THR A 70 126.99 -42.48 -131.59
N THR A 71 127.53 -43.68 -131.80
CA THR A 71 127.08 -44.90 -131.14
C THR A 71 127.26 -44.84 -129.63
N VAL A 72 128.45 -44.50 -129.15
CA VAL A 72 128.73 -44.35 -127.71
C VAL A 72 127.84 -43.27 -127.09
N LYS A 73 127.63 -42.17 -127.82
CA LYS A 73 126.73 -41.10 -127.38
C LYS A 73 125.28 -41.60 -127.30
N LEU A 74 124.78 -42.29 -128.31
CA LEU A 74 123.42 -42.83 -128.32
C LEU A 74 123.23 -43.92 -127.26
N GLU A 75 124.23 -44.76 -127.01
CA GLU A 75 124.22 -45.72 -125.90
C GLU A 75 124.20 -45.01 -124.56
N GLY A 76 124.97 -43.93 -124.42
CA GLY A 76 124.92 -43.03 -123.26
C GLY A 76 123.55 -42.38 -123.08
N ASP A 77 122.95 -41.87 -124.16
CA ASP A 77 121.62 -41.25 -124.16
C ASP A 77 120.53 -42.28 -123.83
N VAL A 78 120.65 -43.51 -124.34
CA VAL A 78 119.74 -44.64 -124.01
C VAL A 78 119.90 -45.05 -122.56
N ALA A 79 121.12 -45.23 -122.07
CA ALA A 79 121.37 -45.53 -120.66
C ALA A 79 120.86 -44.40 -119.75
N GLN A 80 121.03 -43.14 -120.15
CA GLN A 80 120.51 -41.98 -119.43
C GLN A 80 118.97 -41.94 -119.46
N ALA A 81 118.35 -42.30 -120.59
CA ALA A 81 116.89 -42.37 -120.72
C ALA A 81 116.30 -43.52 -119.91
N GLU A 82 116.96 -44.68 -119.89
CA GLU A 82 116.59 -45.83 -119.04
C GLU A 82 116.74 -45.50 -117.56
N ALA A 83 117.80 -44.81 -117.16
CA ALA A 83 117.98 -44.32 -115.80
C ALA A 83 116.85 -43.34 -115.41
N LYS A 84 116.58 -42.33 -116.25
CA LYS A 84 115.47 -41.39 -116.04
C LYS A 84 114.11 -42.08 -116.00
N TYR A 85 113.90 -43.11 -116.82
CA TYR A 85 112.67 -43.90 -116.82
C TYR A 85 112.54 -44.74 -115.54
N ALA A 86 113.62 -45.34 -115.07
CA ALA A 86 113.65 -46.06 -113.80
C ALA A 86 113.38 -45.11 -112.62
N ASP A 87 114.00 -43.92 -112.62
CA ASP A 87 113.76 -42.87 -111.62
C ASP A 87 112.30 -42.43 -111.64
N ALA A 88 111.77 -42.02 -112.79
CA ALA A 88 110.37 -41.63 -112.96
C ALA A 88 109.40 -42.75 -112.57
N LYS A 89 109.74 -44.00 -112.88
CA LYS A 89 108.93 -45.16 -112.48
C LYS A 89 108.91 -45.33 -110.97
N SER A 90 110.06 -45.18 -110.29
CA SER A 90 110.12 -45.22 -108.83
C SER A 90 109.38 -44.05 -108.20
N GLU A 91 109.48 -42.85 -108.76
CA GLU A 91 108.71 -41.66 -108.35
C GLU A 91 107.20 -41.87 -108.53
N VAL A 92 106.76 -42.51 -109.61
CA VAL A 92 105.34 -42.85 -109.79
C VAL A 92 104.86 -43.85 -108.73
N VAL A 93 105.70 -44.79 -108.30
CA VAL A 93 105.36 -45.71 -107.21
C VAL A 93 105.25 -44.94 -105.89
N THR A 94 106.21 -44.09 -105.56
CA THR A 94 106.15 -43.29 -104.32
C THR A 94 104.99 -42.30 -104.33
N LEU A 95 104.66 -41.68 -105.47
CA LEU A 95 103.49 -40.81 -105.62
C LEU A 95 102.18 -41.58 -105.45
N LYS A 96 102.09 -42.82 -105.92
CA LYS A 96 100.90 -43.66 -105.69
C LYS A 96 100.75 -44.06 -104.23
N GLU A 97 101.85 -44.41 -103.57
CA GLU A 97 101.84 -44.73 -102.14
C GLU A 97 101.48 -43.51 -101.29
N THR A 98 102.06 -42.34 -101.58
CA THR A 98 101.71 -41.09 -100.90
C THR A 98 100.28 -40.65 -101.16
N LEU A 99 99.77 -40.81 -102.39
CA LEU A 99 98.36 -40.55 -102.70
C LEU A 99 97.43 -41.52 -101.96
N ALA A 100 97.78 -42.80 -101.87
CA ALA A 100 97.01 -43.77 -101.10
C ALA A 100 96.98 -43.40 -99.61
N MET A 101 98.12 -43.04 -99.02
CA MET A 101 98.19 -42.54 -97.63
C MET A 101 97.41 -41.23 -97.43
N ALA A 102 97.47 -40.32 -98.40
CA ALA A 102 96.71 -39.06 -98.36
C ALA A 102 95.19 -39.32 -98.43
N ASN A 103 94.75 -40.32 -99.21
CA ASN A 103 93.34 -40.70 -99.26
C ASN A 103 92.88 -41.35 -97.97
N THR A 104 93.66 -42.26 -97.38
CA THR A 104 93.29 -42.87 -96.09
C THR A 104 93.22 -41.83 -94.98
N THR A 105 94.19 -40.92 -94.91
CA THR A 105 94.16 -39.80 -93.94
C THR A 105 92.99 -38.85 -94.19
N CYS A 106 92.62 -38.60 -95.45
CA CYS A 106 91.43 -37.82 -95.78
C CYS A 106 90.14 -38.51 -95.31
N GLU A 107 90.01 -39.82 -95.52
CA GLU A 107 88.88 -40.62 -95.05
C GLU A 107 88.79 -40.65 -93.51
N GLU A 108 89.93 -40.82 -92.82
CA GLU A 108 90.02 -40.75 -91.36
C GLU A 108 89.61 -39.37 -90.83
N LEU A 109 90.14 -38.28 -91.41
CA LEU A 109 89.77 -36.92 -91.03
C LEU A 109 88.29 -36.61 -91.31
N GLN A 110 87.71 -37.15 -92.39
CA GLN A 110 86.28 -37.03 -92.66
C GLN A 110 85.44 -37.76 -91.61
N ALA A 111 85.85 -38.98 -91.22
CA ALA A 111 85.18 -39.74 -90.18
C ALA A 111 85.28 -39.04 -88.81
N GLU A 112 86.45 -38.53 -88.45
CA GLU A 112 86.65 -37.71 -87.25
C GLU A 112 85.80 -36.44 -87.29
N GLY A 113 85.77 -35.74 -88.42
CA GLY A 113 84.92 -34.56 -88.62
C GLY A 113 83.44 -34.86 -88.41
N ALA A 114 82.95 -35.97 -88.98
CA ALA A 114 81.57 -36.41 -88.79
C ALA A 114 81.27 -36.78 -87.33
N ALA A 115 82.18 -37.47 -86.64
CA ALA A 115 82.05 -37.81 -85.23
C ALA A 115 82.00 -36.55 -84.35
N ARG A 116 82.86 -35.56 -84.61
CA ARG A 116 82.86 -34.28 -83.89
C ARG A 116 81.59 -33.47 -84.13
N VAL A 117 81.05 -33.45 -85.35
CA VAL A 117 79.75 -32.82 -85.63
C VAL A 117 78.62 -33.50 -84.85
N ALA A 118 78.64 -34.83 -84.75
CA ALA A 118 77.67 -35.58 -83.95
C ALA A 118 77.79 -35.25 -82.44
N GLU A 119 79.01 -35.20 -81.92
CA GLU A 119 79.29 -34.80 -80.53
C GLU A 119 78.80 -33.37 -80.24
N VAL A 120 79.10 -32.41 -81.12
CA VAL A 120 78.62 -31.03 -81.00
C VAL A 120 77.10 -30.99 -80.97
N ARG A 121 76.41 -31.70 -81.86
CA ARG A 121 74.93 -31.77 -81.85
C ARG A 121 74.38 -32.33 -80.54
N GLN A 122 75.00 -33.38 -80.00
CA GLN A 122 74.59 -33.95 -78.70
C GLN A 122 74.81 -32.96 -77.55
N LEU A 123 75.96 -32.27 -77.53
CA LEU A 123 76.26 -31.25 -76.52
C LEU A 123 75.31 -30.06 -76.62
N THR A 124 74.98 -29.59 -77.83
CA THR A 124 73.97 -28.55 -78.03
C THR A 124 72.61 -28.98 -77.50
N SER A 125 72.16 -30.21 -77.81
CA SER A 125 70.90 -30.72 -77.28
C SER A 125 70.88 -30.83 -75.75
N LYS A 126 72.00 -31.23 -75.13
CA LYS A 126 72.13 -31.27 -73.66
C LYS A 126 72.12 -29.87 -73.05
N LEU A 127 72.80 -28.92 -73.70
CA LEU A 127 72.81 -27.51 -73.29
C LEU A 127 71.41 -26.90 -73.36
N ASP A 128 70.67 -27.16 -74.44
CA ASP A 128 69.29 -26.69 -74.60
C ASP A 128 68.35 -27.28 -73.54
N ALA A 129 68.49 -28.58 -73.25
CA ALA A 129 67.72 -29.25 -72.20
C ALA A 129 68.03 -28.65 -70.81
N SER A 130 69.31 -28.48 -70.48
CA SER A 130 69.74 -27.88 -69.22
C SER A 130 69.27 -26.42 -69.10
N THR A 131 69.31 -25.65 -70.20
CA THR A 131 68.82 -24.26 -70.23
C THR A 131 67.32 -24.19 -69.94
N LYS A 132 66.53 -25.12 -70.49
CA LYS A 132 65.09 -25.22 -70.20
C LYS A 132 64.83 -25.61 -68.74
N GLU A 133 65.58 -26.55 -68.19
CA GLU A 133 65.46 -26.96 -66.78
C GLU A 133 65.80 -25.79 -65.83
N VAL A 134 66.87 -25.05 -66.09
CA VAL A 134 67.23 -23.86 -65.31
C VAL A 134 66.14 -22.79 -65.39
N ALA A 135 65.51 -22.59 -66.56
CA ALA A 135 64.40 -21.67 -66.71
C ALA A 135 63.16 -22.10 -65.91
N GLN A 136 62.83 -23.39 -65.92
CA GLN A 136 61.75 -23.97 -65.10
C GLN A 136 62.02 -23.80 -63.61
N GLN A 137 63.21 -24.17 -63.13
CA GLN A 137 63.60 -24.01 -61.73
C GLN A 137 63.55 -22.55 -61.27
N ARG A 138 63.93 -21.59 -62.12
CA ARG A 138 63.79 -20.15 -61.81
C ARG A 138 62.33 -19.73 -61.65
N GLN A 139 61.44 -20.25 -62.49
CA GLN A 139 60.01 -19.96 -62.41
C GLN A 139 59.38 -20.58 -61.14
N GLU A 140 59.78 -21.79 -60.78
CA GLU A 140 59.37 -22.45 -59.53
C GLU A 140 59.86 -21.67 -58.31
N LEU A 141 61.14 -21.28 -58.28
CA LEU A 141 61.71 -20.45 -57.21
C LEU A 141 60.94 -19.14 -57.05
N TRP A 142 60.66 -18.45 -58.15
CA TRP A 142 59.87 -17.20 -58.11
C TRP A 142 58.46 -17.42 -57.54
N THR A 143 57.82 -18.54 -57.91
CA THR A 143 56.48 -18.89 -57.40
C THR A 143 56.53 -19.21 -55.91
N LEU A 144 57.54 -19.95 -55.45
CA LEU A 144 57.76 -20.27 -54.04
C LEU A 144 58.09 -19.01 -53.22
N GLU A 145 58.87 -18.08 -53.75
CA GLU A 145 59.16 -16.80 -53.10
C GLU A 145 57.91 -15.95 -52.92
N LYS A 146 57.04 -15.92 -53.94
CA LYS A 146 55.74 -15.26 -53.85
C LYS A 146 54.84 -15.91 -52.78
N GLN A 147 54.71 -17.23 -52.79
CA GLN A 147 53.96 -17.97 -51.76
C GLN A 147 54.52 -17.71 -50.36
N ARG A 148 55.85 -17.66 -50.20
CA ARG A 148 56.50 -17.33 -48.93
C ARG A 148 56.15 -15.92 -48.46
N ALA A 149 56.11 -14.94 -49.37
CA ALA A 149 55.75 -13.56 -49.05
C ALA A 149 54.25 -13.42 -48.65
N ASP A 150 53.38 -14.13 -49.36
CA ASP A 150 51.95 -14.18 -49.06
C ASP A 150 51.71 -14.80 -47.67
N LEU A 151 52.31 -15.96 -47.39
CA LEU A 151 52.24 -16.64 -46.09
C LEU A 151 52.84 -15.79 -44.95
N ALA A 152 53.92 -15.06 -45.19
CA ALA A 152 54.49 -14.15 -44.20
C ALA A 152 53.53 -13.00 -43.86
N SER A 153 52.79 -12.50 -44.85
CA SER A 153 51.79 -11.46 -44.68
C SER A 153 50.56 -11.97 -43.91
N GLU A 154 50.10 -13.19 -44.22
CA GLU A 154 49.02 -13.85 -43.47
C GLU A 154 49.40 -14.11 -42.00
N LEU A 155 50.63 -14.58 -41.76
CA LEU A 155 51.16 -14.81 -40.41
C LEU A 155 51.19 -13.51 -39.60
N GLU A 156 51.61 -12.41 -40.21
CA GLU A 156 51.62 -11.10 -39.54
C GLU A 156 50.21 -10.60 -39.23
N ARG A 157 49.25 -10.82 -40.15
CA ARG A 157 47.84 -10.53 -39.88
C ARG A 157 47.30 -11.35 -38.71
N TYR A 158 47.60 -12.65 -38.65
CA TYR A 158 47.17 -13.51 -37.54
C TYR A 158 47.78 -13.10 -36.20
N LYS A 159 49.02 -12.59 -36.19
CA LYS A 159 49.61 -12.01 -34.98
C LYS A 159 48.85 -10.78 -34.51
N GLN A 160 48.56 -9.85 -35.42
CA GLN A 160 47.80 -8.64 -35.10
C GLN A 160 46.39 -8.97 -34.58
N ASP A 161 45.70 -9.92 -35.23
CA ASP A 161 44.39 -10.39 -34.78
C ASP A 161 44.49 -11.03 -33.38
N ASN A 162 45.54 -11.82 -33.10
CA ASN A 162 45.74 -12.41 -31.78
C ASN A 162 46.04 -11.36 -30.70
N GLU A 163 46.90 -10.38 -30.98
CA GLU A 163 47.17 -9.26 -30.06
C GLU A 163 45.90 -8.45 -29.76
N PHE A 164 45.06 -8.22 -30.78
CA PHE A 164 43.76 -7.57 -30.61
C PHE A 164 42.83 -8.36 -29.68
N MET A 165 42.69 -9.67 -29.93
CA MET A 165 41.86 -10.56 -29.10
C MET A 165 42.37 -10.68 -27.66
N GLU A 166 43.69 -10.70 -27.45
CA GLU A 166 44.30 -10.65 -26.12
C GLU A 166 43.97 -9.33 -25.40
N GLY A 167 43.96 -8.21 -26.14
CA GLY A 167 43.49 -6.92 -25.67
C GLY A 167 42.02 -6.94 -25.23
N GLU A 168 41.12 -7.47 -26.07
CA GLU A 168 39.69 -7.61 -25.73
C GLU A 168 39.50 -8.49 -24.48
N ILE A 169 40.18 -9.64 -24.40
CA ILE A 169 40.14 -10.52 -23.22
C ILE A 169 40.59 -9.77 -21.96
N SER A 170 41.65 -8.96 -22.05
CA SER A 170 42.13 -8.15 -20.93
C SER A 170 41.08 -7.14 -20.46
N THR A 171 40.44 -6.42 -21.38
CA THR A 171 39.37 -5.47 -21.05
C THR A 171 38.14 -6.15 -20.42
N LEU A 172 37.74 -7.31 -20.93
CA LEU A 172 36.64 -8.10 -20.38
C LEU A 172 36.95 -8.58 -18.96
N ARG A 173 38.19 -9.06 -18.70
CA ARG A 173 38.63 -9.43 -17.35
C ARG A 173 38.59 -8.26 -16.37
N ALA A 174 39.01 -7.07 -16.81
CA ALA A 174 38.94 -5.86 -15.99
C ALA A 174 37.49 -5.50 -15.65
N SER A 175 36.60 -5.54 -16.65
CA SER A 175 35.17 -5.29 -16.47
C SER A 175 34.51 -6.28 -15.51
N VAL A 176 34.79 -7.58 -15.64
CA VAL A 176 34.29 -8.61 -14.72
C VAL A 176 34.78 -8.36 -13.28
N THR A 177 36.04 -7.96 -13.12
CA THR A 177 36.61 -7.64 -11.81
C THR A 177 35.90 -6.44 -11.16
N GLU A 178 35.64 -5.37 -11.93
CA GLU A 178 34.88 -4.21 -11.45
C GLU A 178 33.45 -4.58 -11.05
N GLN A 179 32.76 -5.38 -11.87
CA GLN A 179 31.41 -5.86 -11.57
C GLN A 179 31.37 -6.70 -10.28
N LEU A 180 32.36 -7.55 -10.03
CA LEU A 180 32.47 -8.32 -8.79
C LEU A 180 32.69 -7.42 -7.56
N GLN A 181 33.47 -6.34 -7.70
CA GLN A 181 33.66 -5.34 -6.64
C GLN A 181 32.34 -4.63 -6.33
N GLN A 182 31.61 -4.18 -7.36
CA GLN A 182 30.30 -3.55 -7.19
C GLN A 182 29.28 -4.50 -6.51
N LEU A 183 29.25 -5.77 -6.93
CA LEU A 183 28.40 -6.80 -6.30
C LEU A 183 28.74 -7.01 -4.82
N THR A 184 30.02 -6.94 -4.47
CA THR A 184 30.47 -7.06 -3.07
C THR A 184 30.02 -5.86 -2.25
N ALA A 185 30.19 -4.63 -2.76
CA ALA A 185 29.70 -3.41 -2.11
C ALA A 185 28.17 -3.44 -1.89
N TYR A 186 27.39 -3.85 -2.90
CA TYR A 186 25.93 -3.96 -2.75
C TYR A 186 25.51 -5.01 -1.71
N LYS A 187 26.25 -6.11 -1.56
CA LYS A 187 25.98 -7.11 -0.51
C LYS A 187 26.23 -6.53 0.88
N GLU A 188 27.29 -5.75 1.06
CA GLU A 188 27.62 -5.06 2.31
C GLU A 188 26.56 -4.00 2.65
N GLU A 189 26.16 -3.17 1.69
CA GLU A 189 25.08 -2.20 1.86
C GLU A 189 23.76 -2.88 2.24
N LEU A 190 23.40 -3.98 1.58
CA LEU A 190 22.20 -4.74 1.91
C LEU A 190 22.25 -5.31 3.34
N ALA A 191 23.42 -5.78 3.79
CA ALA A 191 23.61 -6.26 5.15
C ALA A 191 23.45 -5.13 6.18
N ALA A 192 24.04 -3.95 5.92
CA ALA A 192 23.89 -2.77 6.76
C ALA A 192 22.41 -2.33 6.85
N ARG A 193 21.70 -2.26 5.71
CA ARG A 193 20.27 -1.92 5.67
C ARG A 193 19.40 -2.93 6.43
N LYS A 194 19.72 -4.22 6.37
CA LYS A 194 19.03 -5.23 7.18
C LYS A 194 19.23 -5.00 8.68
N SER A 195 20.44 -4.62 9.09
CA SER A 195 20.73 -4.24 10.48
C SER A 195 19.92 -3.02 10.92
N ASP A 196 19.87 -1.97 10.10
CA ASP A 196 19.08 -0.75 10.37
C ASP A 196 17.59 -1.09 10.56
N VAL A 197 17.03 -1.91 9.67
CA VAL A 197 15.62 -2.33 9.75
C VAL A 197 15.36 -3.12 11.04
N ALA A 198 16.27 -3.99 11.45
CA ALA A 198 16.15 -4.72 12.71
C ALA A 198 16.12 -3.76 13.92
N HIS A 199 17.06 -2.81 13.99
CA HIS A 199 17.10 -1.80 15.05
C HIS A 199 15.85 -0.92 15.08
N LEU A 200 15.38 -0.45 13.92
CA LEU A 200 14.15 0.34 13.83
C LEU A 200 12.92 -0.46 14.27
N THR A 201 12.88 -1.75 13.94
CA THR A 201 11.80 -2.65 14.36
C THR A 201 11.79 -2.80 15.88
N GLU A 202 12.96 -3.08 16.48
CA GLU A 202 13.12 -3.17 17.94
C GLU A 202 12.72 -1.86 18.63
N GLY A 203 13.22 -0.71 18.15
CA GLY A 203 12.85 0.61 18.67
C GLY A 203 11.34 0.88 18.59
N ASN A 204 10.69 0.47 17.50
CA ASN A 204 9.23 0.60 17.36
C ASN A 204 8.48 -0.32 18.33
N THR A 205 8.97 -1.54 18.58
CA THR A 205 8.36 -2.42 19.59
C THR A 205 8.46 -1.86 21.01
N GLU A 206 9.60 -1.26 21.37
CA GLU A 206 9.79 -0.64 22.68
C GLU A 206 8.92 0.62 22.82
N LEU A 207 8.84 1.47 21.79
CA LEU A 207 7.93 2.62 21.78
C LEU A 207 6.47 2.21 21.94
N LYS A 208 6.03 1.11 21.28
CA LYS A 208 4.68 0.57 21.47
C LYS A 208 4.44 0.11 22.91
N LYS A 209 5.42 -0.55 23.53
CA LYS A 209 5.36 -0.97 24.94
C LYS A 209 5.26 0.22 25.88
N GLN A 210 6.09 1.25 25.68
CA GLN A 210 6.06 2.50 26.45
C GLN A 210 4.70 3.20 26.31
N ASN A 211 4.19 3.32 25.08
CA ASN A 211 2.89 3.92 24.83
C ASN A 211 1.75 3.12 25.49
N GLY A 212 1.82 1.78 25.46
CA GLY A 212 0.91 0.92 26.21
C GLY A 212 0.99 1.15 27.73
N GLY A 213 2.19 1.35 28.28
CA GLY A 213 2.40 1.70 29.68
C GLY A 213 1.80 3.07 30.06
N LEU A 214 2.08 4.09 29.25
CA LEU A 214 1.52 5.44 29.43
C LEU A 214 0.00 5.43 29.36
N LYS A 215 -0.60 4.66 28.43
CA LYS A 215 -2.04 4.49 28.35
C LYS A 215 -2.62 3.87 29.63
N LYS A 216 -1.99 2.83 30.18
CA LYS A 216 -2.41 2.26 31.48
C LYS A 216 -2.33 3.28 32.61
N HIS A 217 -1.25 4.08 32.67
CA HIS A 217 -1.14 5.15 33.67
C HIS A 217 -2.26 6.20 33.50
N LEU A 218 -2.57 6.60 32.27
CA LEU A 218 -3.66 7.52 31.97
C LEU A 218 -5.02 6.96 32.40
N ASP A 219 -5.29 5.69 32.13
CA ASP A 219 -6.53 5.00 32.53
C ASP A 219 -6.65 4.94 34.05
N THR A 220 -5.57 4.58 34.76
CA THR A 220 -5.50 4.57 36.23
C THR A 220 -5.74 5.96 36.82
N ASN A 221 -5.06 6.99 36.30
CA ASN A 221 -5.25 8.37 36.76
C ASN A 221 -6.67 8.88 36.49
N SER A 222 -7.26 8.51 35.35
CA SER A 222 -8.65 8.85 35.02
C SER A 222 -9.63 8.16 35.97
N ALA A 223 -9.39 6.91 36.36
CA ALA A 223 -10.19 6.21 37.36
C ALA A 223 -10.06 6.88 38.73
N LEU A 224 -8.85 7.22 39.17
CA LEU A 224 -8.61 7.95 40.42
C LEU A 224 -9.30 9.32 40.42
N LEU A 225 -9.26 10.05 39.30
CA LEU A 225 -9.99 11.32 39.15
C LEU A 225 -11.50 11.14 39.29
N ARG A 226 -12.09 10.07 38.74
CA ARG A 226 -13.52 9.78 38.93
C ARG A 226 -13.85 9.44 40.37
N THR A 227 -13.02 8.64 41.05
CA THR A 227 -13.22 8.29 42.47
C THR A 227 -13.14 9.53 43.35
N THR A 228 -12.09 10.34 43.19
CA THR A 228 -11.92 11.59 43.94
C THR A 228 -13.03 12.60 43.64
N GLN A 229 -13.52 12.67 42.40
CA GLN A 229 -14.70 13.48 42.06
C GLN A 229 -15.97 12.98 42.79
N ALA A 230 -16.19 11.68 42.85
CA ALA A 230 -17.33 11.11 43.58
C ALA A 230 -17.23 11.36 45.09
N GLU A 231 -16.04 11.25 45.67
CA GLU A 231 -15.77 11.60 47.08
C GLU A 231 -16.03 13.09 47.34
N LEU A 232 -15.63 13.97 46.42
CA LEU A 232 -15.90 15.40 46.50
C LEU A 232 -17.41 15.70 46.46
N ASP A 233 -18.16 15.01 45.60
CA ASP A 233 -19.61 15.19 45.51
C ASP A 233 -20.34 14.62 46.74
N SER A 234 -19.86 13.51 47.30
CA SER A 234 -20.34 12.96 48.58
C SER A 234 -20.13 13.93 49.73
N THR A 235 -18.91 14.45 49.88
CA THR A 235 -18.59 15.43 50.94
C THR A 235 -19.36 16.74 50.79
N ARG A 236 -19.63 17.18 49.55
CA ARG A 236 -20.54 18.32 49.29
C ARG A 236 -21.97 18.05 49.73
N SER A 237 -22.49 16.84 49.45
CA SER A 237 -23.83 16.43 49.89
C SER A 237 -23.93 16.33 51.42
N GLU A 238 -22.93 15.72 52.06
CA GLU A 238 -22.83 15.66 53.53
C GLU A 238 -22.78 17.05 54.14
N ARG A 239 -21.96 17.95 53.58
CA ARG A 239 -21.92 19.35 54.02
C ARG A 239 -23.27 20.04 53.88
N ALA A 240 -23.96 19.89 52.76
CA ALA A 240 -25.28 20.48 52.56
C ALA A 240 -26.32 19.93 53.56
N GLN A 241 -26.21 18.66 53.93
CA GLN A 241 -27.04 18.06 54.96
C GLN A 241 -26.72 18.61 56.35
N LEU A 242 -25.44 18.72 56.70
CA LEU A 242 -25.00 19.34 57.96
C LEU A 242 -25.42 20.81 58.06
N GLU A 243 -25.39 21.56 56.95
CA GLU A 243 -25.88 22.95 56.91
C GLU A 243 -27.40 23.01 57.17
N LYS A 244 -28.19 22.07 56.63
CA LYS A 244 -29.63 21.96 56.94
C LYS A 244 -29.89 21.59 58.40
N ASP A 245 -29.15 20.61 58.92
CA ASP A 245 -29.29 20.17 60.31
C ASP A 245 -28.88 21.29 61.27
N ALA A 246 -27.82 22.04 60.97
CA ALA A 246 -27.42 23.22 61.73
C ALA A 246 -28.51 24.31 61.69
N ALA A 247 -29.13 24.57 60.53
CA ALA A 247 -30.25 25.50 60.43
C ALA A 247 -31.46 25.03 61.26
N ARG A 248 -31.82 23.75 61.18
CA ARG A 248 -32.91 23.16 61.98
C ARG A 248 -32.65 23.26 63.48
N LEU A 249 -31.44 22.93 63.91
CA LEU A 249 -31.03 23.08 65.31
C LEU A 249 -31.04 24.55 65.75
N GLY A 250 -30.69 25.48 64.85
CA GLY A 250 -30.84 26.92 65.07
C GLY A 250 -32.31 27.32 65.30
N ASP A 251 -33.23 26.83 64.46
CA ASP A 251 -34.67 27.08 64.60
C ASP A 251 -35.25 26.45 65.87
N GLU A 252 -34.86 25.21 66.19
CA GLU A 252 -35.23 24.53 67.43
C GLU A 252 -34.71 25.30 68.66
N SER A 253 -33.47 25.78 68.63
CA SER A 253 -32.88 26.60 69.69
C SER A 253 -33.65 27.93 69.85
N ALA A 254 -33.97 28.62 68.75
CA ALA A 254 -34.75 29.85 68.78
C ALA A 254 -36.17 29.62 69.33
N ARG A 255 -36.82 28.52 68.94
CA ARG A 255 -38.12 28.10 69.46
C ARG A 255 -38.06 27.81 70.95
N LEU A 256 -37.09 27.02 71.40
CA LEU A 256 -36.90 26.70 72.82
C LEU A 256 -36.60 27.97 73.63
N ALA A 257 -35.81 28.91 73.09
CA ALA A 257 -35.58 30.21 73.71
C ALA A 257 -36.88 31.02 73.85
N ALA A 258 -37.75 31.01 72.83
CA ALA A 258 -39.05 31.67 72.89
C ALA A 258 -40.03 30.99 73.88
N GLU A 259 -40.06 29.66 73.91
CA GLU A 259 -40.85 28.89 74.89
C GLU A 259 -40.35 29.18 76.32
N LEU A 260 -39.04 29.23 76.53
CA LEU A 260 -38.43 29.58 77.80
C LEU A 260 -38.75 31.02 78.22
N ALA A 261 -38.69 31.98 77.30
CA ALA A 261 -39.10 33.38 77.55
C ALA A 261 -40.59 33.48 77.92
N LYS A 262 -41.45 32.71 77.24
CA LYS A 262 -42.88 32.62 77.57
C LYS A 262 -43.10 32.04 78.96
N LEU A 263 -42.42 30.94 79.30
CA LEU A 263 -42.48 30.33 80.62
C LEU A 263 -41.96 31.28 81.71
N GLN A 264 -40.88 32.02 81.44
CA GLN A 264 -40.39 33.07 82.34
C GLN A 264 -41.44 34.16 82.57
N ALA A 265 -42.13 34.60 81.50
CA ALA A 265 -43.22 35.57 81.60
C ALA A 265 -44.43 35.01 82.36
N ASP A 266 -44.79 33.75 82.15
CA ASP A 266 -45.89 33.10 82.87
C ASP A 266 -45.54 32.90 84.36
N VAL A 267 -44.29 32.54 84.68
CA VAL A 267 -43.79 32.49 86.07
C VAL A 267 -43.83 33.89 86.70
N GLN A 268 -43.43 34.94 85.97
CA GLN A 268 -43.49 36.31 86.46
C GLN A 268 -44.94 36.75 86.72
N ARG A 269 -45.85 36.44 85.79
CA ARG A 269 -47.28 36.66 85.97
C ARG A 269 -47.81 35.91 87.18
N GLN A 270 -47.40 34.66 87.41
CA GLN A 270 -47.80 33.90 88.60
C GLN A 270 -47.27 34.53 89.88
N ARG A 271 -46.05 35.08 89.89
CA ARG A 271 -45.52 35.85 91.02
C ARG A 271 -46.35 37.09 91.28
N GLU A 272 -46.69 37.86 90.25
CA GLU A 272 -47.57 39.03 90.36
C GLU A 272 -48.96 38.64 90.88
N TRP A 273 -49.55 37.54 90.37
CA TRP A 273 -50.80 37.00 90.89
C TRP A 273 -50.70 36.55 92.35
N SER A 274 -49.57 35.95 92.75
CA SER A 274 -49.32 35.58 94.14
C SER A 274 -49.21 36.82 95.04
N GLU A 275 -48.59 37.90 94.57
CA GLU A 275 -48.54 39.18 95.29
C GLU A 275 -49.91 39.85 95.38
N VAL A 276 -50.72 39.80 94.30
CA VAL A 276 -52.12 40.25 94.32
C VAL A 276 -52.92 39.43 95.30
N LEU A 277 -52.79 38.10 95.31
CA LEU A 277 -53.46 37.22 96.27
C LEU A 277 -53.03 37.56 97.70
N LYS A 278 -51.73 37.75 97.98
CA LYS A 278 -51.26 38.21 99.30
C LYS A 278 -51.84 39.57 99.70
N LYS A 279 -51.98 40.51 98.75
CA LYS A 279 -52.63 41.80 98.99
C LYS A 279 -54.11 41.64 99.27
N VAL A 280 -54.85 40.88 98.47
CA VAL A 280 -56.27 40.61 98.65
C VAL A 280 -56.53 39.87 99.97
N GLU A 281 -55.72 38.88 100.31
CA GLU A 281 -55.79 38.19 101.61
C GLU A 281 -55.45 39.14 102.76
N GLY A 282 -54.42 39.99 102.61
CA GLY A 282 -54.07 41.00 103.61
C GLY A 282 -55.11 42.12 103.76
N ASP A 283 -55.77 42.50 102.68
CA ASP A 283 -56.84 43.51 102.66
C ASP A 283 -58.12 42.92 103.24
N LYS A 284 -58.44 41.65 102.92
CA LYS A 284 -59.54 40.91 103.54
C LYS A 284 -59.34 40.72 105.03
N VAL A 285 -58.13 40.39 105.49
CA VAL A 285 -57.82 40.33 106.93
C VAL A 285 -57.92 41.71 107.58
N ARG A 286 -57.50 42.79 106.92
CA ARG A 286 -57.67 44.16 107.43
C ARG A 286 -59.14 44.59 107.48
N GLU A 287 -59.95 44.18 106.51
CA GLU A 287 -61.39 44.43 106.46
C GLU A 287 -62.13 43.61 107.53
N GLU A 288 -61.77 42.35 107.74
CA GLU A 288 -62.32 41.50 108.80
C GLU A 288 -61.90 41.99 110.19
N GLN A 289 -60.66 42.48 110.37
CA GLN A 289 -60.21 43.12 111.61
C GLN A 289 -60.90 44.47 111.86
N ALA A 290 -61.12 45.28 110.81
CA ALA A 290 -61.88 46.51 110.90
C ALA A 290 -63.34 46.24 111.28
N ALA A 291 -63.98 45.27 110.61
CA ALA A 291 -65.34 44.82 110.91
C ALA A 291 -65.48 44.32 112.36
N HIS A 292 -64.50 43.56 112.84
CA HIS A 292 -64.47 43.07 114.23
C HIS A 292 -64.26 44.21 115.25
N LEU A 293 -63.53 45.27 114.91
CA LEU A 293 -63.38 46.45 115.76
C LEU A 293 -64.66 47.31 115.78
N THR A 294 -65.31 47.53 114.63
CA THR A 294 -66.62 48.21 114.58
C THR A 294 -67.69 47.45 115.35
N SER A 295 -67.77 46.13 115.18
CA SER A 295 -68.71 45.28 115.92
C SER A 295 -68.45 45.32 117.44
N LYS A 296 -67.18 45.34 117.87
CA LYS A 296 -66.82 45.46 119.29
C LYS A 296 -67.23 46.81 119.91
N VAL A 297 -67.07 47.91 119.17
CA VAL A 297 -67.50 49.25 119.59
C VAL A 297 -69.03 49.35 119.67
N GLU A 298 -69.75 48.70 118.75
CA GLU A 298 -71.20 48.62 118.77
C GLU A 298 -71.73 47.78 119.95
N PHE A 299 -71.05 46.68 120.29
CA PHE A 299 -71.38 45.89 121.48
C PHE A 299 -71.13 46.64 122.80
N GLU A 300 -70.07 47.45 122.89
CA GLU A 300 -69.79 48.26 124.09
C GLU A 300 -70.77 49.42 124.25
N LYS A 301 -71.22 50.04 123.15
CA LYS A 301 -72.32 51.03 123.18
C LYS A 301 -73.63 50.39 123.64
N ALA A 302 -74.02 49.25 123.08
CA ALA A 302 -75.24 48.53 123.45
C ALA A 302 -75.23 48.09 124.93
N ARG A 303 -74.07 47.71 125.47
CA ARG A 303 -73.94 47.36 126.90
C ARG A 303 -74.17 48.56 127.82
N SER A 304 -73.62 49.73 127.47
CA SER A 304 -73.83 50.97 128.25
C SER A 304 -75.27 51.47 128.24
N GLU A 305 -76.02 51.17 127.17
CA GLU A 305 -77.45 51.50 127.05
C GLU A 305 -78.31 50.49 127.82
N LEU A 306 -77.92 49.22 127.87
CA LEU A 306 -78.59 48.20 128.69
C LEU A 306 -78.42 48.45 130.19
N ASP A 307 -77.26 48.90 130.66
CA ASP A 307 -77.06 49.24 132.08
C ASP A 307 -77.90 50.46 132.51
N LYS A 308 -78.06 51.46 131.63
CA LYS A 308 -79.00 52.58 131.85
C LYS A 308 -80.45 52.12 131.86
N ARG A 309 -80.79 51.12 131.02
CA ARG A 309 -82.13 50.57 130.93
C ARG A 309 -82.49 49.73 132.15
N ILE A 310 -81.54 49.02 132.76
CA ILE A 310 -81.75 48.27 134.01
C ILE A 310 -82.04 49.22 135.19
N ALA A 311 -81.29 50.33 135.30
CA ALA A 311 -81.54 51.33 136.35
C ALA A 311 -82.90 52.04 136.18
N GLN A 312 -83.31 52.33 134.94
CA GLN A 312 -84.63 52.90 134.65
C GLN A 312 -85.77 51.91 134.92
N LEU A 313 -85.61 50.63 134.55
CA LEU A 313 -86.63 49.61 134.76
C LEU A 313 -86.81 49.22 136.23
N GLN A 314 -85.79 49.37 137.08
CA GLN A 314 -85.94 49.19 138.53
C GLN A 314 -86.78 50.31 139.18
N ALA A 315 -86.64 51.56 138.73
CA ALA A 315 -87.47 52.68 139.20
C ALA A 315 -88.92 52.63 138.64
N GLU A 316 -89.09 52.11 137.42
CA GLU A 316 -90.43 51.93 136.82
C GLU A 316 -91.19 50.75 137.41
N LEU A 317 -90.52 49.71 137.93
CA LEU A 317 -91.16 48.56 138.58
C LEU A 317 -91.84 48.96 139.91
N GLU A 318 -91.17 49.75 140.75
CA GLU A 318 -91.74 50.27 142.02
C GLU A 318 -92.93 51.21 141.77
N ALA A 319 -92.88 52.00 140.68
CA ALA A 319 -94.00 52.87 140.28
C ALA A 319 -95.18 52.10 139.66
N LYS A 320 -94.92 50.97 138.98
CA LYS A 320 -95.94 50.12 138.35
C LYS A 320 -96.64 49.18 139.33
N GLU A 321 -96.03 48.81 140.45
CA GLU A 321 -96.72 48.09 141.53
C GLU A 321 -97.79 48.96 142.22
N GLN A 322 -97.55 50.27 142.37
CA GLN A 322 -98.58 51.21 142.83
C GLN A 322 -99.67 51.47 141.78
N MET A 323 -99.34 51.40 140.48
CA MET A 323 -100.29 51.62 139.38
C MET A 323 -101.12 50.36 139.03
N ALA A 324 -100.59 49.17 139.29
CA ALA A 324 -101.29 47.89 139.14
C ALA A 324 -102.46 47.75 140.13
N PHE A 325 -102.45 48.46 141.26
CA PHE A 325 -103.62 48.55 142.15
C PHE A 325 -104.77 49.39 141.55
N SER A 326 -104.50 50.26 140.58
CA SER A 326 -105.51 51.14 139.95
C SER A 326 -106.08 50.60 138.63
N LYS A 327 -105.37 49.72 137.91
CA LYS A 327 -105.76 49.27 136.55
C LYS A 327 -106.35 47.87 136.44
N THR A 328 -106.38 47.08 137.51
CA THR A 328 -107.26 45.91 137.62
C THR A 328 -108.74 46.30 137.70
N ALA A 329 -109.05 47.60 137.81
CA ALA A 329 -110.39 48.17 137.65
C ALA A 329 -110.78 48.50 136.18
N GLU A 330 -109.84 48.56 135.22
CA GLU A 330 -110.10 49.04 133.84
C GLU A 330 -110.05 47.94 132.75
N ALA A 331 -109.53 46.75 133.07
CA ALA A 331 -109.38 45.62 132.13
C ALA A 331 -110.66 44.79 131.89
N SER A 332 -111.83 45.27 132.32
CA SER A 332 -113.13 44.69 131.97
C SER A 332 -113.68 45.17 130.61
N SER A 333 -113.07 46.19 129.97
CA SER A 333 -113.65 46.83 128.78
C SER A 333 -113.01 46.47 127.42
N ALA A 334 -111.82 45.87 127.39
CA ALA A 334 -111.08 45.63 126.14
C ALA A 334 -111.38 44.27 125.44
N THR A 335 -112.15 43.37 126.06
CA THR A 335 -112.47 42.02 125.56
C THR A 335 -113.46 41.99 124.38
N LYS A 336 -113.76 43.13 123.73
CA LYS A 336 -114.79 43.21 122.67
C LYS A 336 -114.30 43.56 121.26
N GLN A 337 -113.02 43.90 121.04
CA GLN A 337 -112.64 44.54 119.76
C GLN A 337 -111.85 43.70 118.75
N VAL A 338 -111.43 42.47 119.05
CA VAL A 338 -110.50 41.73 118.15
C VAL A 338 -111.11 40.51 117.44
N GLY A 339 -112.40 40.23 117.65
CA GLY A 339 -113.15 39.22 116.88
C GLY A 339 -113.27 39.48 115.37
N ILE A 340 -112.82 40.64 114.87
CA ILE A 340 -113.10 41.09 113.49
C ILE A 340 -111.92 40.85 112.51
N MET A 341 -110.69 40.62 112.98
CA MET A 341 -109.52 40.54 112.08
C MET A 341 -109.23 39.16 111.47
N ASN A 342 -109.97 38.11 111.84
CA ASN A 342 -109.61 36.72 111.52
C ASN A 342 -110.21 36.13 110.21
N ILE A 343 -110.93 36.89 109.39
CA ILE A 343 -111.59 36.37 108.17
C ILE A 343 -110.81 36.66 106.87
N GLN A 344 -109.89 37.61 106.85
CA GLN A 344 -109.30 38.11 105.59
C GLN A 344 -108.08 37.32 105.06
N LEU A 345 -107.48 36.42 105.84
CA LEU A 345 -106.19 35.77 105.48
C LEU A 345 -106.31 34.46 104.68
N ARG A 346 -107.52 33.97 104.36
CA ARG A 346 -107.71 32.62 103.79
C ARG A 346 -107.67 32.50 102.25
N ASP A 347 -107.80 33.59 101.50
CA ASP A 347 -107.98 33.54 100.03
C ASP A 347 -106.68 33.60 99.19
N LEU A 348 -105.55 34.01 99.76
CA LEU A 348 -104.30 34.20 98.99
C LEU A 348 -103.52 32.90 98.71
N ASN A 349 -103.89 31.77 99.31
CA ASN A 349 -103.05 30.56 99.29
C ASN A 349 -103.35 29.56 98.14
N LYS A 350 -104.15 29.93 97.12
CA LYS A 350 -104.58 29.03 96.02
C LYS A 350 -103.89 29.22 94.66
N GLN A 351 -103.12 30.29 94.43
CA GLN A 351 -102.61 30.62 93.08
C GLN A 351 -101.24 30.04 92.71
N ILE A 352 -100.50 29.43 93.65
CA ILE A 352 -99.08 29.06 93.45
C ILE A 352 -98.89 27.70 92.73
N SER A 353 -99.88 26.80 92.70
CA SER A 353 -99.69 25.42 92.19
C SER A 353 -99.74 25.23 90.66
N ALA A 354 -100.04 26.27 89.86
CA ALA A 354 -100.28 26.11 88.41
C ALA A 354 -99.03 26.24 87.51
N LEU A 355 -97.91 26.80 87.99
CA LEU A 355 -96.77 27.19 87.14
C LEU A 355 -95.66 26.11 86.99
N GLN A 356 -95.82 24.92 87.55
CA GLN A 356 -94.77 23.88 87.56
C GLN A 356 -94.85 22.86 86.38
N GLY A 357 -95.82 22.99 85.47
CA GLY A 357 -96.07 22.02 84.39
C GLY A 357 -95.39 22.28 83.03
N GLU A 358 -94.90 23.49 82.75
CA GLU A 358 -94.49 23.89 81.38
C GLU A 358 -93.02 23.58 81.03
N LEU A 359 -92.18 23.21 82.00
CA LEU A 359 -90.74 23.03 81.79
C LEU A 359 -90.35 21.68 81.11
N ALA A 360 -91.27 20.70 81.02
CA ALA A 360 -90.95 19.34 80.57
C ALA A 360 -91.03 19.10 79.05
N ALA A 361 -91.55 20.06 78.26
CA ALA A 361 -91.85 19.84 76.83
C ALA A 361 -90.68 20.09 75.86
N THR A 362 -89.64 20.85 76.26
CA THR A 362 -88.57 21.32 75.35
C THR A 362 -87.40 20.34 75.15
N ALA A 363 -87.38 19.20 75.86
CA ALA A 363 -86.30 18.22 75.77
C ALA A 363 -86.41 17.27 74.57
N LYS A 364 -87.57 17.20 73.89
CA LYS A 364 -87.89 16.14 72.90
C LYS A 364 -87.52 16.47 71.45
N GLU A 365 -87.18 17.72 71.12
CA GLU A 365 -86.89 18.17 69.75
C GLU A 365 -85.39 18.07 69.35
N ARG A 366 -84.49 17.81 70.31
CA ARG A 366 -83.03 17.80 70.08
C ARG A 366 -82.52 16.50 69.43
N ASP A 367 -83.23 15.39 69.60
CA ASP A 367 -82.71 14.05 69.23
C ASP A 367 -83.04 13.65 67.78
N ALA A 368 -83.92 14.37 67.09
CA ALA A 368 -84.26 14.13 65.67
C ALA A 368 -83.17 14.61 64.69
N ALA A 369 -82.38 15.64 65.05
CA ALA A 369 -81.41 16.27 64.15
C ALA A 369 -80.08 15.48 63.97
N LYS A 370 -79.79 14.49 64.84
CA LYS A 370 -78.54 13.68 64.75
C LYS A 370 -78.63 12.50 63.77
N ALA A 371 -79.82 12.09 63.34
CA ALA A 371 -80.01 10.92 62.49
C ALA A 371 -79.77 11.20 60.98
N GLU A 372 -79.91 12.44 60.51
CA GLU A 372 -79.72 12.77 59.09
C GLU A 372 -78.25 12.99 58.68
N ALA A 373 -77.37 13.31 59.61
CA ALA A 373 -75.94 13.54 59.33
C ALA A 373 -75.16 12.26 58.96
N LEU A 374 -75.63 11.07 59.38
CA LEU A 374 -74.91 9.80 59.16
C LEU A 374 -75.07 9.23 57.74
N LYS A 375 -76.13 9.62 57.00
CA LYS A 375 -76.38 9.18 55.61
C LYS A 375 -75.53 9.91 54.56
N ALA A 376 -75.00 11.10 54.87
CA ALA A 376 -74.15 11.87 53.96
C ALA A 376 -72.69 11.38 53.92
N GLY A 377 -72.18 10.79 55.01
CA GLY A 377 -70.79 10.31 55.11
C GLY A 377 -70.50 9.05 54.27
N GLN A 378 -71.49 8.18 54.05
CA GLN A 378 -71.29 6.91 53.35
C GLN A 378 -71.20 7.05 51.81
N LYS A 379 -71.68 8.17 51.22
CA LYS A 379 -71.57 8.43 49.77
C LYS A 379 -70.21 9.02 49.35
N ALA A 380 -69.49 9.68 50.26
CA ALA A 380 -68.16 10.26 49.97
C ALA A 380 -67.04 9.20 49.88
N GLN A 381 -67.20 8.08 50.59
CA GLN A 381 -66.17 7.02 50.65
C GLN A 381 -66.19 6.09 49.42
N ALA A 382 -67.34 5.97 48.73
CA ALA A 382 -67.46 5.21 47.47
C ALA A 382 -66.83 5.93 46.26
N ALA A 383 -66.86 7.27 46.24
CA ALA A 383 -66.24 8.07 45.18
C ALA A 383 -64.71 8.09 45.25
N HIS A 384 -64.14 7.98 46.45
CA HIS A 384 -62.68 7.97 46.66
C HIS A 384 -62.02 6.66 46.16
N ASN A 385 -62.71 5.53 46.27
CA ASN A 385 -62.19 4.23 45.81
C ASN A 385 -62.26 4.03 44.29
N ALA A 386 -63.17 4.71 43.58
CA ALA A 386 -63.26 4.68 42.11
C ALA A 386 -62.14 5.50 41.44
N LEU A 387 -61.72 6.61 42.05
CA LEU A 387 -60.62 7.46 41.57
C LEU A 387 -59.23 6.80 41.72
N SER A 388 -59.02 6.02 42.77
CA SER A 388 -57.76 5.29 43.01
C SER A 388 -57.52 4.16 42.00
N LYS A 389 -58.59 3.52 41.50
CA LYS A 389 -58.51 2.46 40.49
C LYS A 389 -58.18 3.01 39.08
N ALA A 390 -58.77 4.14 38.70
CA ALA A 390 -58.51 4.81 37.43
C ALA A 390 -57.09 5.40 37.32
N HIS A 391 -56.46 5.77 38.45
CA HIS A 391 -55.07 6.23 38.46
C HIS A 391 -54.03 5.10 38.32
N LYS A 392 -54.40 3.86 38.65
CA LYS A 392 -53.53 2.68 38.52
C LYS A 392 -53.51 2.14 37.08
N GLU A 393 -54.69 2.06 36.45
CA GLU A 393 -54.83 1.61 35.04
C GLU A 393 -54.17 2.60 34.06
N ARG A 394 -54.22 3.91 34.33
CA ARG A 394 -53.57 4.95 33.51
C ARG A 394 -52.04 5.02 33.68
N ALA A 395 -51.49 4.48 34.78
CA ALA A 395 -50.05 4.38 35.01
C ALA A 395 -49.43 3.17 34.29
N GLU A 396 -50.19 2.08 34.16
CA GLU A 396 -49.79 0.87 33.43
C GLU A 396 -49.85 1.06 31.90
N GLU A 397 -50.83 1.81 31.38
CA GLU A 397 -50.86 2.19 29.95
C GLU A 397 -49.69 3.13 29.56
N VAL A 398 -49.30 4.06 30.44
CA VAL A 398 -48.17 4.98 30.20
C VAL A 398 -46.81 4.26 30.33
N SER A 399 -46.70 3.17 31.09
CA SER A 399 -45.47 2.35 31.11
C SER A 399 -45.35 1.45 29.88
N ALA A 400 -46.46 0.88 29.40
CA ALA A 400 -46.49 0.07 28.17
C ALA A 400 -46.13 0.91 26.92
N TYR A 401 -46.64 2.14 26.81
CA TYR A 401 -46.27 3.06 25.71
C TYR A 401 -44.81 3.54 25.78
N LYS A 402 -44.20 3.60 26.98
CA LYS A 402 -42.77 3.94 27.14
C LYS A 402 -41.87 2.76 26.76
N GLU A 403 -42.22 1.53 27.11
CA GLU A 403 -41.48 0.33 26.66
C GLU A 403 -41.58 0.11 25.14
N GLN A 404 -42.74 0.38 24.54
CA GLN A 404 -42.90 0.28 23.08
C GLN A 404 -42.13 1.37 22.32
N ALA A 405 -42.11 2.61 22.83
CA ALA A 405 -41.28 3.69 22.27
C ALA A 405 -39.77 3.46 22.46
N HIS A 406 -39.34 2.77 23.53
CA HIS A 406 -37.94 2.40 23.73
C HIS A 406 -37.50 1.22 22.85
N THR A 407 -38.36 0.23 22.63
CA THR A 407 -38.10 -0.88 21.70
C THR A 407 -38.10 -0.43 20.24
N ASP A 408 -38.97 0.50 19.85
CA ASP A 408 -38.96 1.08 18.51
C ASP A 408 -37.77 2.03 18.28
N ARG A 409 -37.31 2.77 19.31
CA ARG A 409 -36.03 3.53 19.24
C ARG A 409 -34.82 2.60 19.12
N ALA A 410 -34.80 1.49 19.85
CA ALA A 410 -33.73 0.51 19.79
C ALA A 410 -33.69 -0.20 18.42
N LYS A 411 -34.85 -0.53 17.83
CA LYS A 411 -34.95 -1.07 16.47
C LYS A 411 -34.51 -0.05 15.41
N MET A 412 -34.91 1.22 15.54
CA MET A 412 -34.47 2.28 14.61
C MET A 412 -32.98 2.61 14.73
N GLN A 413 -32.39 2.52 15.93
CA GLN A 413 -30.94 2.63 16.11
C GLN A 413 -30.19 1.41 15.56
N ALA A 414 -30.71 0.20 15.75
CA ALA A 414 -30.14 -1.02 15.14
C ALA A 414 -30.17 -0.96 13.61
N MET A 415 -31.29 -0.55 13.00
CA MET A 415 -31.39 -0.38 11.54
C MET A 415 -30.51 0.75 11.01
N TYR A 416 -30.31 1.84 11.76
CA TYR A 416 -29.35 2.91 11.39
C TYR A 416 -27.89 2.45 11.48
N GLU A 417 -27.53 1.64 12.48
CA GLU A 417 -26.19 1.06 12.60
C GLU A 417 -25.93 -0.03 11.56
N GLU A 418 -26.94 -0.82 11.20
CA GLU A 418 -26.88 -1.82 10.15
C GLU A 418 -26.77 -1.16 8.77
N ALA A 419 -27.56 -0.13 8.47
CA ALA A 419 -27.42 0.69 7.26
C ALA A 419 -26.07 1.43 7.18
N ARG A 420 -25.49 1.82 8.32
CA ARG A 420 -24.14 2.41 8.38
C ARG A 420 -23.03 1.38 8.16
N LYS A 421 -23.21 0.14 8.64
CA LYS A 421 -22.30 -0.98 8.38
C LYS A 421 -22.40 -1.43 6.92
N GLU A 422 -23.60 -1.53 6.36
CA GLU A 422 -23.82 -1.80 4.94
C GLU A 422 -23.22 -0.71 4.05
N ALA A 423 -23.42 0.58 4.38
CA ALA A 423 -22.79 1.69 3.65
C ALA A 423 -21.25 1.68 3.73
N ALA A 424 -20.68 1.21 4.86
CA ALA A 424 -19.24 1.04 5.00
C ALA A 424 -18.71 -0.19 4.23
N VAL A 425 -19.49 -1.27 4.14
CA VAL A 425 -19.17 -2.46 3.36
C VAL A 425 -19.29 -2.19 1.86
N THR A 426 -20.32 -1.47 1.40
CA THR A 426 -20.45 -1.04 -0.01
C THR A 426 -19.34 -0.06 -0.39
N LYS A 427 -18.91 0.81 0.53
CA LYS A 427 -17.78 1.71 0.31
C LYS A 427 -16.45 0.94 0.24
N ALA A 428 -16.23 -0.03 1.13
CA ALA A 428 -15.05 -0.89 1.11
C ALA A 428 -14.99 -1.79 -0.14
N LEU A 429 -16.13 -2.30 -0.62
CA LEU A 429 -16.23 -3.03 -1.88
C LEU A 429 -15.97 -2.12 -3.09
N SER A 430 -16.52 -0.90 -3.10
CA SER A 430 -16.23 0.08 -4.17
C SER A 430 -14.77 0.53 -4.19
N ASP A 431 -14.13 0.67 -3.03
CA ASP A 431 -12.71 1.03 -2.88
C ASP A 431 -11.77 -0.14 -3.18
N GLY A 432 -12.24 -1.38 -3.01
CA GLY A 432 -11.58 -2.62 -3.43
C GLY A 432 -11.63 -2.78 -4.95
N TRP A 433 -12.82 -2.62 -5.54
CA TRP A 433 -12.99 -2.68 -7.00
C TRP A 433 -12.24 -1.55 -7.72
N ALA A 434 -12.18 -0.35 -7.13
CA ALA A 434 -11.38 0.75 -7.67
C ALA A 434 -9.85 0.53 -7.52
N ARG A 435 -9.41 -0.36 -6.62
CA ARG A 435 -8.01 -0.78 -6.49
C ARG A 435 -7.69 -1.88 -7.50
N ASP A 436 -8.54 -2.89 -7.59
CA ASP A 436 -8.39 -4.00 -8.53
C ASP A 436 -8.49 -3.51 -9.99
N LEU A 437 -9.34 -2.52 -10.28
CA LEU A 437 -9.43 -1.87 -11.59
C LEU A 437 -8.17 -1.05 -11.92
N ARG A 438 -7.56 -0.39 -10.92
CA ARG A 438 -6.28 0.33 -11.10
C ARG A 438 -5.10 -0.63 -11.27
N GLU A 439 -5.14 -1.78 -10.61
CA GLU A 439 -4.12 -2.82 -10.71
C GLU A 439 -4.23 -3.61 -12.03
N ALA A 440 -5.46 -3.87 -12.49
CA ALA A 440 -5.73 -4.38 -13.83
C ALA A 440 -5.29 -3.38 -14.92
N GLN A 441 -5.54 -2.07 -14.75
CA GLN A 441 -5.05 -1.04 -15.67
C GLN A 441 -3.51 -0.93 -15.66
N ARG A 442 -2.86 -1.17 -14.51
CA ARG A 442 -1.40 -1.18 -14.40
C ARG A 442 -0.78 -2.40 -15.08
N ARG A 443 -1.38 -3.58 -14.92
CA ARG A 443 -1.01 -4.80 -15.65
C ARG A 443 -1.28 -4.70 -17.15
N LEU A 444 -2.36 -4.03 -17.55
CA LEU A 444 -2.63 -3.74 -18.97
C LEU A 444 -1.55 -2.82 -19.56
N ALA A 445 -1.11 -1.80 -18.81
CA ALA A 445 -0.03 -0.91 -19.23
C ALA A 445 1.35 -1.58 -19.26
N GLU A 446 1.62 -2.53 -18.36
CA GLU A 446 2.82 -3.38 -18.38
C GLU A 446 2.83 -4.32 -19.58
N VAL A 447 1.71 -5.01 -19.85
CA VAL A 447 1.57 -5.88 -21.03
C VAL A 447 1.60 -5.08 -22.34
N GLU A 448 1.03 -3.87 -22.39
CA GLU A 448 1.16 -2.97 -23.54
C GLU A 448 2.58 -2.40 -23.71
N GLY A 449 3.36 -2.29 -22.63
CA GLY A 449 4.78 -1.95 -22.65
C GLY A 449 5.64 -3.10 -23.18
N GLU A 450 5.37 -4.33 -22.74
CA GLU A 450 6.02 -5.56 -23.22
C GLU A 450 5.64 -5.88 -24.67
N LEU A 451 4.41 -5.58 -25.09
CA LEU A 451 3.98 -5.75 -26.48
C LEU A 451 4.64 -4.70 -27.41
N ARG A 452 5.00 -3.51 -26.91
CA ARG A 452 5.79 -2.53 -27.67
C ARG A 452 7.26 -2.91 -27.78
N THR A 453 7.86 -3.49 -26.73
CA THR A 453 9.25 -3.96 -26.79
C THR A 453 9.40 -5.23 -27.65
N VAL A 454 8.41 -6.12 -27.67
CA VAL A 454 8.38 -7.28 -28.59
C VAL A 454 8.09 -6.87 -30.04
N LYS A 455 7.26 -5.83 -30.25
CA LYS A 455 6.95 -5.31 -31.59
C LYS A 455 8.12 -4.54 -32.21
N ASP A 456 8.93 -3.86 -31.41
CA ASP A 456 10.16 -3.19 -31.87
C ASP A 456 11.34 -4.18 -32.08
N ALA A 457 11.33 -5.33 -31.39
CA ALA A 457 12.29 -6.42 -31.61
C ALA A 457 12.00 -7.25 -32.88
N MET A 458 10.78 -7.22 -33.43
CA MET A 458 10.41 -7.97 -34.63
C MET A 458 10.71 -7.23 -35.96
N THR A 459 11.09 -5.95 -35.93
CA THR A 459 11.32 -5.14 -37.15
C THR A 459 12.76 -5.12 -37.67
N ARG A 460 13.67 -5.96 -37.16
CA ARG A 460 15.06 -6.06 -37.67
C ARG A 460 15.54 -7.51 -37.84
N ARG A 461 15.11 -8.18 -38.91
CA ARG A 461 15.88 -9.27 -39.54
C ARG A 461 15.37 -9.59 -40.95
N PRO A 462 16.18 -9.38 -42.01
CA PRO A 462 15.90 -9.93 -43.33
C PRO A 462 16.68 -11.23 -43.58
N SER A 463 16.04 -12.09 -44.40
CA SER A 463 16.54 -13.22 -45.19
C SER A 463 17.14 -14.45 -44.46
N LEU A 464 16.49 -15.61 -44.64
CA LEU A 464 17.01 -16.72 -45.47
C LEU A 464 16.07 -17.95 -45.44
N ASN A 465 15.82 -18.47 -46.65
CA ASN A 465 15.57 -19.86 -47.05
C ASN A 465 14.36 -20.62 -46.44
N SER A 466 13.32 -20.92 -47.21
CA SER A 466 13.22 -21.94 -48.29
C SER A 466 13.37 -23.39 -47.81
N GLN A 467 12.36 -24.20 -48.16
CA GLN A 467 12.20 -25.64 -47.96
C GLN A 467 11.50 -26.07 -46.66
N ASN A 468 10.18 -26.27 -46.75
CA ASN A 468 9.58 -27.60 -46.68
C ASN A 468 8.06 -27.53 -46.79
N ALA A 469 7.59 -27.64 -48.03
CA ALA A 469 6.23 -28.02 -48.36
C ALA A 469 6.12 -29.54 -48.25
N ALA A 470 5.45 -30.04 -47.20
CA ALA A 470 4.72 -31.33 -47.19
C ALA A 470 4.26 -31.66 -45.76
N ARG A 471 3.09 -31.14 -45.36
CA ARG A 471 2.14 -31.75 -44.38
C ARG A 471 0.96 -30.79 -44.17
N GLY A 472 0.10 -30.73 -45.18
CA GLY A 472 -0.99 -29.75 -45.29
C GLY A 472 -2.33 -30.16 -44.69
N ASP A 473 -2.55 -31.40 -44.25
CA ASP A 473 -3.94 -31.86 -43.99
C ASP A 473 -4.25 -32.24 -42.53
N ALA A 474 -3.38 -31.91 -41.56
CA ALA A 474 -3.62 -32.18 -40.13
C ALA A 474 -3.62 -30.92 -39.24
N VAL A 475 -3.13 -29.78 -39.74
CA VAL A 475 -3.04 -28.52 -38.98
C VAL A 475 -4.30 -27.66 -39.18
N ASP A 476 -4.98 -27.79 -40.32
CA ASP A 476 -6.21 -27.05 -40.61
C ASP A 476 -7.44 -27.56 -39.82
N MET A 477 -7.42 -28.82 -39.36
CA MET A 477 -8.43 -29.35 -38.42
C MET A 477 -8.21 -28.91 -36.98
N ALA A 478 -6.96 -28.72 -36.55
CA ALA A 478 -6.63 -28.22 -35.21
C ALA A 478 -6.89 -26.71 -35.09
N LEU A 479 -6.59 -25.94 -36.13
CA LEU A 479 -6.94 -24.51 -36.19
C LEU A 479 -8.45 -24.28 -36.34
N ALA A 480 -9.21 -25.24 -36.91
CA ALA A 480 -10.66 -25.17 -36.97
C ALA A 480 -11.32 -25.43 -35.60
N THR A 481 -10.86 -26.45 -34.86
CA THR A 481 -11.40 -26.74 -33.52
C THR A 481 -11.03 -25.68 -32.49
N GLU A 482 -9.87 -25.05 -32.63
CA GLU A 482 -9.45 -23.97 -31.74
C GLU A 482 -10.23 -22.67 -32.03
N ARG A 483 -10.52 -22.37 -33.31
CA ARG A 483 -11.43 -21.27 -33.68
C ARG A 483 -12.87 -21.52 -33.23
N GLU A 484 -13.34 -22.76 -33.23
CA GLU A 484 -14.68 -23.11 -32.74
C GLU A 484 -14.75 -23.01 -31.20
N ARG A 485 -13.67 -23.36 -30.50
CA ARG A 485 -13.55 -23.16 -29.05
C ARG A 485 -13.51 -21.67 -28.69
N GLU A 486 -12.73 -20.85 -29.39
CA GLU A 486 -12.72 -19.40 -29.19
C GLU A 486 -14.07 -18.76 -29.52
N ALA A 487 -14.78 -19.24 -30.55
CA ALA A 487 -16.12 -18.78 -30.87
C ALA A 487 -17.14 -19.14 -29.77
N ASN A 488 -17.03 -20.33 -29.20
CA ASN A 488 -17.87 -20.76 -28.07
C ASN A 488 -17.55 -19.97 -26.80
N GLU A 489 -16.28 -19.73 -26.48
CA GLU A 489 -15.88 -18.90 -25.33
C GLU A 489 -16.32 -17.44 -25.50
N ARG A 490 -16.28 -16.90 -26.72
CA ARG A 490 -16.85 -15.58 -27.03
C ARG A 490 -18.37 -15.55 -26.89
N MET A 491 -19.08 -16.59 -27.33
CA MET A 491 -20.54 -16.69 -27.11
C MET A 491 -20.89 -16.82 -25.63
N GLU A 492 -20.11 -17.56 -24.84
CA GLU A 492 -20.26 -17.67 -23.39
C GLU A 492 -20.08 -16.31 -22.72
N MET A 493 -19.05 -15.55 -23.13
CA MET A 493 -18.82 -14.18 -22.65
C MET A 493 -19.97 -13.24 -23.02
N VAL A 494 -20.48 -13.31 -24.25
CA VAL A 494 -21.63 -12.51 -24.70
C VAL A 494 -22.89 -12.88 -23.90
N ARG A 495 -23.11 -14.16 -23.58
CA ARG A 495 -24.21 -14.58 -22.69
C ARG A 495 -24.05 -14.02 -21.28
N GLN A 496 -22.84 -14.03 -20.72
CA GLN A 496 -22.58 -13.46 -19.39
C GLN A 496 -22.78 -11.94 -19.38
N ILE A 497 -22.36 -11.24 -20.43
CA ILE A 497 -22.60 -9.80 -20.60
C ILE A 497 -24.11 -9.52 -20.67
N ALA A 498 -24.87 -10.29 -21.45
CA ALA A 498 -26.33 -10.15 -21.53
C ALA A 498 -27.02 -10.38 -20.18
N VAL A 499 -26.56 -11.35 -19.38
CA VAL A 499 -27.09 -11.59 -18.02
C VAL A 499 -26.77 -10.43 -17.08
N LEU A 500 -25.56 -9.84 -17.18
CA LEU A 500 -25.18 -8.68 -16.38
C LEU A 500 -25.96 -7.43 -16.79
N GLU A 501 -26.18 -7.22 -18.08
CA GLU A 501 -27.02 -6.12 -18.58
C GLU A 501 -28.46 -6.24 -18.10
N GLN A 502 -29.03 -7.46 -18.07
CA GLN A 502 -30.36 -7.69 -17.54
C GLN A 502 -30.43 -7.40 -16.03
N LYS A 503 -29.45 -7.87 -15.25
CA LYS A 503 -29.36 -7.54 -13.81
C LYS A 503 -29.22 -6.03 -13.57
N ASN A 504 -28.50 -5.32 -14.43
CA ASN A 504 -28.32 -3.88 -14.30
C ASN A 504 -29.63 -3.13 -14.62
N LYS A 505 -30.41 -3.61 -15.59
CA LYS A 505 -31.78 -3.11 -15.85
C LYS A 505 -32.70 -3.35 -14.66
N ASP A 506 -32.64 -4.53 -14.04
CA ASP A 506 -33.46 -4.87 -12.88
C ASP A 506 -33.10 -4.01 -11.65
N LEU A 507 -31.80 -3.78 -11.40
CA LEU A 507 -31.32 -2.89 -10.33
C LEU A 507 -31.70 -1.43 -10.58
N SER A 508 -31.62 -0.96 -11.82
CA SER A 508 -32.08 0.38 -12.21
C SER A 508 -33.58 0.55 -12.00
N ALA A 509 -34.39 -0.46 -12.33
CA ALA A 509 -35.83 -0.47 -12.07
C ALA A 509 -36.13 -0.43 -10.55
N GLN A 510 -35.42 -1.23 -9.74
CA GLN A 510 -35.57 -1.22 -8.28
C GLN A 510 -35.20 0.14 -7.66
N LEU A 511 -34.14 0.78 -8.13
CA LEU A 511 -33.75 2.12 -7.69
C LEU A 511 -34.84 3.16 -8.03
N SER A 512 -35.39 3.11 -9.24
CA SER A 512 -36.48 4.01 -9.64
C SER A 512 -37.75 3.81 -8.79
N ALA A 513 -38.07 2.57 -8.42
CA ALA A 513 -39.19 2.26 -7.53
C ALA A 513 -38.96 2.79 -6.09
N ARG A 514 -37.76 2.58 -5.54
CA ARG A 514 -37.37 3.12 -4.22
C ARG A 514 -37.37 4.65 -4.19
N GLU A 515 -36.94 5.31 -5.26
CA GLU A 515 -37.02 6.77 -5.38
C GLU A 515 -38.48 7.27 -5.39
N LEU A 516 -39.39 6.54 -6.03
CA LEU A 516 -40.82 6.85 -6.02
C LEU A 516 -41.42 6.69 -4.62
N GLU A 517 -41.09 5.61 -3.92
CA GLU A 517 -41.51 5.37 -2.53
C GLU A 517 -41.00 6.47 -1.58
N MET A 518 -39.73 6.87 -1.72
CA MET A 518 -39.16 7.98 -0.94
C MET A 518 -39.86 9.31 -1.22
N LYS A 519 -40.23 9.58 -2.49
CA LYS A 519 -41.02 10.77 -2.84
C LYS A 519 -42.42 10.72 -2.21
N LYS A 520 -43.07 9.56 -2.21
CA LYS A 520 -44.37 9.35 -1.56
C LYS A 520 -44.30 9.55 -0.04
N ALA A 521 -43.31 8.94 0.61
CA ALA A 521 -43.08 9.10 2.06
C ALA A 521 -42.78 10.56 2.43
N LYS A 522 -42.04 11.29 1.59
CA LYS A 522 -41.77 12.72 1.78
C LYS A 522 -43.04 13.57 1.63
N ALA A 523 -43.93 13.24 0.70
CA ALA A 523 -45.21 13.92 0.54
C ALA A 523 -46.16 13.64 1.72
N GLU A 524 -46.20 12.41 2.22
CA GLU A 524 -46.97 12.02 3.42
C GLU A 524 -46.46 12.75 4.66
N ALA A 525 -45.14 12.78 4.89
CA ALA A 525 -44.53 13.53 5.98
C ALA A 525 -44.82 15.04 5.89
N GLN A 526 -44.78 15.63 4.69
CA GLN A 526 -45.17 17.03 4.50
C GLN A 526 -46.65 17.28 4.78
N SER A 527 -47.53 16.32 4.48
CA SER A 527 -48.95 16.42 4.83
C SER A 527 -49.17 16.39 6.35
N HIS A 528 -48.43 15.53 7.07
CA HIS A 528 -48.48 15.46 8.53
C HIS A 528 -47.94 16.73 9.19
N ILE A 529 -46.85 17.30 8.65
CA ILE A 529 -46.33 18.59 9.13
C ILE A 529 -47.40 19.69 8.95
N LYS A 530 -48.06 19.77 7.79
CA LYS A 530 -49.15 20.74 7.57
C LYS A 530 -50.33 20.52 8.50
N HIS A 531 -50.67 19.27 8.80
CA HIS A 531 -51.74 18.96 9.75
C HIS A 531 -51.39 19.38 11.18
N LEU A 532 -50.16 19.11 11.62
CA LEU A 532 -49.65 19.55 12.92
C LEU A 532 -49.56 21.08 13.01
N GLU A 533 -49.17 21.77 11.94
CA GLU A 533 -49.18 23.23 11.88
C GLU A 533 -50.61 23.79 11.99
N LEU A 534 -51.59 23.15 11.36
CA LEU A 534 -53.01 23.51 11.49
C LEU A 534 -53.52 23.29 12.92
N GLN A 535 -53.17 22.17 13.56
CA GLN A 535 -53.52 21.89 14.96
C GLN A 535 -52.86 22.89 15.91
N ALA A 536 -51.57 23.20 15.71
CA ALA A 536 -50.86 24.21 16.49
C ALA A 536 -51.53 25.60 16.34
N ARG A 537 -51.96 25.97 15.14
CA ARG A 537 -52.74 27.21 14.91
C ARG A 537 -54.14 27.19 15.52
N SER A 538 -54.76 26.03 15.65
CA SER A 538 -56.05 25.86 16.36
C SER A 538 -55.86 26.06 17.86
N LEU A 539 -54.91 25.33 18.45
CA LEU A 539 -54.57 25.45 19.87
C LEU A 539 -54.13 26.87 20.21
N GLN A 540 -53.38 27.53 19.33
CA GLN A 540 -52.98 28.92 19.57
C GLN A 540 -54.16 29.90 19.48
N ARG A 541 -55.17 29.62 18.64
CA ARG A 541 -56.42 30.39 18.65
C ARG A 541 -57.21 30.16 19.94
N GLU A 542 -57.33 28.91 20.39
CA GLU A 542 -58.00 28.57 21.66
C GLU A 542 -57.28 29.19 22.87
N CYS A 543 -55.94 29.22 22.88
CA CYS A 543 -55.18 29.92 23.91
C CYS A 543 -55.42 31.44 23.87
N ASN A 544 -55.50 32.03 22.69
CA ASN A 544 -55.79 33.46 22.54
C ASN A 544 -57.24 33.79 22.95
N GLU A 545 -58.20 32.94 22.60
CA GLU A 545 -59.60 33.03 23.04
C GLU A 545 -59.70 32.89 24.55
N SER A 546 -59.01 31.92 25.16
CA SER A 546 -58.95 31.75 26.61
C SER A 546 -58.29 32.94 27.30
N ALA A 547 -57.25 33.52 26.71
CA ALA A 547 -56.61 34.73 27.22
C ALA A 547 -57.54 35.95 27.14
N LEU A 548 -58.31 36.08 26.06
CA LEU A 548 -59.35 37.11 25.89
C LEU A 548 -60.53 36.89 26.84
N GLU A 549 -60.93 35.64 27.11
CA GLU A 549 -61.96 35.26 28.08
C GLU A 549 -61.51 35.64 29.51
N ILE A 550 -60.25 35.37 29.85
CA ILE A 550 -59.63 35.79 31.12
C ILE A 550 -59.57 37.32 31.20
N GLN A 551 -59.29 38.02 30.11
CA GLN A 551 -59.31 39.48 30.05
C GLN A 551 -60.73 40.06 30.19
N ARG A 552 -61.73 39.41 29.59
CA ARG A 552 -63.16 39.74 29.76
C ARG A 552 -63.62 39.53 31.19
N LEU A 553 -63.26 38.40 31.80
CA LEU A 553 -63.57 38.08 33.20
C LEU A 553 -62.85 39.01 34.19
N ARG A 554 -61.71 39.61 33.81
CA ARG A 554 -61.07 40.70 34.57
C ARG A 554 -61.74 42.07 34.37
N GLY A 555 -62.47 42.26 33.26
CA GLY A 555 -63.19 43.51 32.94
C GLY A 555 -64.63 43.55 33.44
N SER A 556 -65.29 42.40 33.59
CA SER A 556 -66.60 42.29 34.24
C SER A 556 -66.42 42.30 35.76
N GLY A 557 -66.69 43.43 36.39
CA GLY A 557 -66.49 43.71 37.82
C GLY A 557 -67.36 42.90 38.80
N ASP A 558 -67.51 41.59 38.60
CA ASP A 558 -68.11 40.69 39.57
C ASP A 558 -67.02 39.93 40.34
N ARG A 559 -67.04 40.09 41.66
CA ARG A 559 -66.08 39.56 42.62
C ARG A 559 -66.01 38.03 42.55
N LEU A 560 -64.96 37.51 41.91
CA LEU A 560 -64.59 36.09 42.02
C LEU A 560 -63.74 35.82 43.28
N PRO A 561 -63.79 34.60 43.85
CA PRO A 561 -63.28 34.29 45.19
C PRO A 561 -61.74 34.24 45.29
N PRO A 562 -61.15 34.48 46.48
CA PRO A 562 -59.73 34.69 46.65
C PRO A 562 -58.97 33.36 46.74
N LEU A 563 -58.76 32.67 45.61
CA LEU A 563 -57.87 31.50 45.55
C LEU A 563 -56.97 31.42 44.31
N VAL A 564 -56.80 32.51 43.55
CA VAL A 564 -56.05 32.46 42.26
C VAL A 564 -54.83 33.39 42.20
N ASN A 565 -54.39 33.98 43.31
CA ASN A 565 -53.14 34.78 43.33
C ASN A 565 -51.85 33.97 43.55
N ARG A 566 -51.91 32.64 43.69
CA ARG A 566 -50.71 31.79 43.89
C ARG A 566 -50.29 30.96 42.67
N VAL A 567 -51.10 30.94 41.61
CA VAL A 567 -50.82 30.13 40.39
C VAL A 567 -50.26 30.99 39.25
N GLY A 568 -50.47 32.32 39.28
CA GLY A 568 -49.97 33.24 38.26
C GLY A 568 -48.44 33.24 38.13
N ASN A 569 -47.71 33.22 39.25
CA ASN A 569 -46.24 33.28 39.21
C ASN A 569 -45.60 31.93 38.82
N SER A 570 -46.28 30.81 39.08
CA SER A 570 -45.76 29.46 38.74
C SER A 570 -45.89 29.16 37.26
N LEU A 571 -47.01 29.56 36.65
CA LEU A 571 -47.21 29.38 35.20
C LEU A 571 -46.32 30.29 34.38
N GLU A 572 -46.02 31.50 34.86
CA GLU A 572 -45.16 32.45 34.16
C GLU A 572 -43.68 32.03 34.20
N ASP A 573 -43.23 31.41 35.30
CA ASP A 573 -41.90 30.77 35.40
C ASP A 573 -41.79 29.50 34.55
N GLU A 574 -42.84 28.68 34.46
CA GLU A 574 -42.88 27.51 33.57
C GLU A 574 -42.89 27.91 32.07
N LEU A 575 -43.61 28.98 31.71
CA LEU A 575 -43.61 29.53 30.34
C LEU A 575 -42.26 30.15 29.96
N GLN A 576 -41.58 30.80 30.91
CA GLN A 576 -40.20 31.27 30.71
C GLN A 576 -39.21 30.10 30.64
N GLY A 577 -39.41 29.04 31.42
CA GLY A 577 -38.64 27.81 31.36
C GLY A 577 -38.74 27.13 29.99
N LEU A 578 -39.96 27.02 29.44
CA LEU A 578 -40.19 26.48 28.10
C LEU A 578 -39.58 27.35 27.00
N LYS A 579 -39.65 28.69 27.12
CA LYS A 579 -38.97 29.62 26.18
C LYS A 579 -37.45 29.46 26.23
N ARG A 580 -36.84 29.31 27.41
CA ARG A 580 -35.40 29.07 27.56
C ARG A 580 -34.99 27.71 26.98
N PHE A 581 -35.82 26.69 27.15
CA PHE A 581 -35.59 25.35 26.60
C PHE A 581 -35.65 25.33 25.06
N MET A 582 -36.63 26.00 24.44
CA MET A 582 -36.69 26.07 22.97
C MET A 582 -35.57 26.92 22.35
N VAL A 583 -35.11 27.96 23.05
CA VAL A 583 -33.97 28.79 22.59
C VAL A 583 -32.64 28.05 22.76
N SER A 584 -32.45 27.28 23.84
CA SER A 584 -31.23 26.48 24.03
C SER A 584 -31.15 25.29 23.06
N HIS A 585 -32.29 24.68 22.71
CA HIS A 585 -32.32 23.57 21.78
C HIS A 585 -32.03 24.00 20.33
N ASN A 586 -32.59 25.12 19.88
CA ASN A 586 -32.28 25.71 18.56
C ASN A 586 -30.82 26.22 18.45
N ALA A 587 -30.20 26.63 19.56
CA ALA A 587 -28.78 27.02 19.59
C ALA A 587 -27.84 25.79 19.53
N ALA A 588 -28.23 24.68 20.17
CA ALA A 588 -27.49 23.42 20.13
C ALA A 588 -27.49 22.79 18.73
N ASP A 589 -28.62 22.80 18.04
CA ASP A 589 -28.74 22.26 16.67
C ASP A 589 -27.98 23.11 15.63
N LYS A 590 -27.97 24.44 15.79
CA LYS A 590 -27.12 25.33 14.96
C LYS A 590 -25.62 25.13 15.22
N ALA A 591 -25.21 24.85 16.46
CA ALA A 591 -23.81 24.58 16.80
C ALA A 591 -23.35 23.19 16.30
N GLN A 592 -24.23 22.19 16.27
CA GLN A 592 -23.93 20.88 15.69
C GLN A 592 -23.83 20.92 14.15
N MET A 593 -24.70 21.68 13.48
CA MET A 593 -24.61 21.88 12.02
C MET A 593 -23.37 22.70 11.60
N ALA A 594 -22.93 23.67 12.40
CA ALA A 594 -21.71 24.44 12.13
C ALA A 594 -20.42 23.60 12.29
N ARG A 595 -20.39 22.65 13.24
CA ARG A 595 -19.25 21.72 13.40
C ARG A 595 -19.13 20.70 12.26
N ALA A 596 -20.23 20.34 11.60
CA ALA A 596 -20.22 19.42 10.45
C ALA A 596 -19.66 20.06 9.16
N ARG A 597 -19.59 21.40 9.07
CA ARG A 597 -19.19 22.10 7.83
C ARG A 597 -17.70 22.49 7.74
N ASN A 598 -16.95 22.51 8.86
CA ASN A 598 -15.55 22.99 8.89
C ASN A 598 -14.49 21.93 9.27
N GLY A 599 -14.84 20.64 9.33
CA GLY A 599 -13.91 19.55 9.70
C GLY A 599 -13.32 18.81 8.51
N SER A 600 -12.59 19.48 7.61
CA SER A 600 -11.79 18.81 6.56
C SER A 600 -10.47 19.53 6.34
N ARG A 601 -9.53 19.35 7.29
CA ARG A 601 -8.08 19.30 7.08
C ARG A 601 -7.36 19.26 8.43
N GLY A 602 -6.49 18.25 8.61
CA GLY A 602 -5.38 18.30 9.55
C GLY A 602 -5.53 17.43 10.80
N ASN A 603 -4.85 16.28 10.78
CA ASN A 603 -4.20 15.58 11.89
C ASN A 603 -4.75 15.75 13.32
N SER A 604 -5.21 14.63 13.91
CA SER A 604 -4.58 13.91 15.04
C SER A 604 -5.63 13.02 15.75
N PRO A 605 -5.33 12.33 16.87
CA PRO A 605 -5.23 10.88 16.89
C PRO A 605 -6.40 10.22 17.62
N ILE A 606 -6.47 8.90 17.41
CA ILE A 606 -7.34 7.93 18.06
C ILE A 606 -7.31 8.09 19.59
N SER A 607 -8.45 8.44 20.19
CA SER A 607 -8.73 8.17 21.60
C SER A 607 -10.23 7.95 21.80
N SER A 608 -10.57 6.70 22.09
CA SER A 608 -11.86 6.27 22.62
C SER A 608 -11.98 6.66 24.09
N PRO A 609 -13.21 6.77 24.61
CA PRO A 609 -13.47 6.28 25.96
C PRO A 609 -14.68 5.35 25.99
N THR A 610 -14.42 4.15 26.48
CA THR A 610 -15.35 3.32 27.22
C THR A 610 -15.59 3.94 28.60
N SER A 611 -16.85 4.09 29.02
CA SER A 611 -17.24 3.79 30.41
C SER A 611 -18.76 3.74 30.57
N THR A 612 -19.20 2.54 30.92
CA THR A 612 -20.36 2.19 31.75
C THR A 612 -20.18 2.74 33.19
N ILE A 613 -21.25 2.64 33.99
CA ILE A 613 -21.44 2.82 35.46
C ILE A 613 -22.44 3.97 35.70
N GLY A 614 -23.53 3.84 36.44
CA GLY A 614 -24.07 2.79 37.31
C GLY A 614 -25.11 3.44 38.23
N ALA A 615 -25.99 2.64 38.83
CA ALA A 615 -26.87 3.11 39.90
C ALA A 615 -26.95 2.06 41.03
N GLN A 616 -26.61 2.54 42.23
CA GLN A 616 -26.69 1.93 43.56
C GLN A 616 -28.16 1.80 44.01
N ARG A 617 -28.60 0.71 44.66
CA ARG A 617 -28.50 0.33 46.10
C ARG A 617 -29.41 1.15 47.02
N LEU A 618 -30.24 0.47 47.83
CA LEU A 618 -30.42 0.69 49.28
C LEU A 618 -31.34 -0.40 49.90
N ALA A 619 -30.96 -0.89 51.09
CA ALA A 619 -31.57 -1.94 51.92
C ALA A 619 -32.75 -1.39 52.79
N PRO A 620 -33.42 -2.18 53.67
CA PRO A 620 -32.85 -2.49 55.01
C PRO A 620 -33.33 -3.80 55.71
N LEU A 621 -32.59 -4.22 56.75
CA LEU A 621 -33.01 -4.97 57.95
C LEU A 621 -32.65 -4.06 59.16
N PRO A 622 -33.33 -4.06 60.33
CA PRO A 622 -33.43 -5.24 61.23
C PRO A 622 -34.71 -5.34 62.11
N ALA A 623 -34.89 -6.45 62.81
CA ALA A 623 -35.85 -6.58 63.92
C ALA A 623 -35.25 -7.43 65.06
N GLU A 624 -35.04 -6.80 66.22
CA GLU A 624 -35.12 -7.44 67.54
C GLU A 624 -35.15 -6.36 68.64
N ARG A 625 -36.22 -6.33 69.45
CA ARG A 625 -36.18 -6.15 70.92
C ARG A 625 -37.56 -6.35 71.58
N VAL A 626 -37.64 -7.43 72.36
CA VAL A 626 -38.10 -7.52 73.77
C VAL A 626 -39.49 -6.97 74.17
N SER A 627 -40.39 -7.88 74.50
CA SER A 627 -41.27 -7.81 75.70
C SER A 627 -41.96 -9.15 75.96
N GLY A 628 -41.93 -9.65 77.20
CA GLY A 628 -42.86 -10.71 77.66
C GLY A 628 -42.29 -11.76 78.62
N MET A 629 -42.25 -11.42 79.90
CA MET A 629 -41.98 -12.29 81.06
C MET A 629 -43.15 -13.25 81.40
N LEU A 630 -42.77 -14.42 81.94
CA LEU A 630 -43.35 -15.12 83.11
C LEU A 630 -44.80 -15.69 83.12
N THR A 631 -44.84 -17.02 83.28
CA THR A 631 -45.60 -17.86 84.25
C THR A 631 -47.10 -17.69 84.52
N SER A 632 -47.74 -18.87 84.60
CA SER A 632 -48.70 -19.33 85.64
C SER A 632 -50.17 -19.48 85.23
N SER A 633 -50.67 -20.71 85.47
CA SER A 633 -52.07 -21.12 85.74
C SER A 633 -53.08 -20.90 84.60
N ARG A 634 -53.89 -21.86 84.17
CA ARG A 634 -54.55 -22.97 84.85
C ARG A 634 -55.03 -23.98 83.79
#